data_AF-A0A7C1E7B7-F1
#
_entry.id   AF-A0A7C1E7B7-F1
#
_cell.length_a   1.000
_cell.length_b   1.000
_cell.length_c   1.000
_cell.angle_alpha   90.00
_cell.angle_beta   90.00
_cell.angle_gamma   90.00
#
_symmetry.space_group_name_H-M   'P 1'
#
loop_
_entity.id
_entity.type
_entity.pdbx_description
1 polymer ?
#
loop_
_entity_poly.entity_id
_entity_poly.type
_entity_poly.pdbx_seq_one_letter_code
_entity_poly.pdbx_strand_id
1 'polypeptide(L)'
;MVATALELYVRVDGDETDDAVLRTRFAETIRKECGDVNVSLLLAAALHADEEGIRTGRGGELGAQDAACVVADELFGLDIAEYIGGKKAMFNFVYYDTRKPGILKELGVFMDDAIGGLIAGCMTKILG
;
A
#
# COMPACT_ATOMS: atom_id res chain seq x y z
N MET A 1 -1.23 -10.56 1.10
CA MET A 1 -2.22 -9.46 1.03
C MET A 1 -3.40 -9.65 1.97
N VAL A 2 -4.30 -10.63 1.78
CA VAL A 2 -5.49 -10.78 2.67
C VAL A 2 -5.11 -10.99 4.14
N ALA A 3 -4.18 -11.91 4.44
CA ALA A 3 -3.72 -12.13 5.81
C ALA A 3 -3.08 -10.86 6.41
N THR A 4 -2.23 -10.19 5.63
CA THR A 4 -1.61 -8.90 6.00
C THR A 4 -2.63 -7.82 6.30
N ALA A 5 -3.70 -7.71 5.52
CA ALA A 5 -4.75 -6.72 5.75
C ALA A 5 -5.52 -6.97 7.06
N LEU A 6 -5.78 -8.24 7.38
CA LEU A 6 -6.41 -8.62 8.65
C LEU A 6 -5.48 -8.39 9.85
N GLU A 7 -4.17 -8.63 9.70
CA GLU A 7 -3.18 -8.31 10.74
C GLU A 7 -3.08 -6.79 11.00
N LEU A 8 -3.27 -5.99 9.96
CA LEU A 8 -3.28 -4.53 10.03
C LEU A 8 -4.64 -3.95 10.45
N TYR A 9 -5.68 -4.77 10.60
CA TYR A 9 -7.01 -4.32 10.97
C TYR A 9 -7.09 -4.00 12.47
N VAL A 10 -7.30 -2.72 12.80
CA VAL A 10 -7.47 -2.27 14.18
C VAL A 10 -8.95 -2.24 14.53
N ARG A 11 -9.36 -3.16 15.41
CA ARG A 11 -10.72 -3.15 15.98
C ARG A 11 -10.85 -2.05 17.02
N VAL A 12 -11.93 -1.29 16.93
CA VAL A 12 -12.33 -0.31 17.95
C VAL A 12 -13.41 -0.90 18.84
N ASP A 13 -13.61 -0.34 20.04
CA ASP A 13 -14.68 -0.80 20.92
C ASP A 13 -16.04 -0.71 20.22
N GLY A 14 -16.79 -1.83 20.23
CA GLY A 14 -18.06 -1.97 19.51
C GLY A 14 -17.94 -2.38 18.04
N ASP A 15 -16.74 -2.73 17.56
CA ASP A 15 -16.56 -3.31 16.24
C ASP A 15 -17.03 -4.78 16.20
N GLU A 16 -18.20 -4.99 15.59
CA GLU A 16 -18.82 -6.31 15.39
C GLU A 16 -18.45 -6.94 14.03
N THR A 17 -17.42 -6.44 13.34
CA THR A 17 -17.01 -6.96 12.04
C THR A 17 -16.60 -8.44 12.12
N ASP A 18 -17.26 -9.27 11.32
CA ASP A 18 -16.93 -10.68 11.15
C ASP A 18 -15.69 -10.83 10.26
N ASP A 19 -14.64 -11.48 10.76
CA ASP A 19 -13.37 -11.65 10.04
C ASP A 19 -13.52 -12.48 8.74
N ALA A 20 -14.41 -13.47 8.70
CA ALA A 20 -14.63 -14.29 7.51
C ALA A 20 -15.34 -13.48 6.42
N VAL A 21 -16.30 -12.64 6.83
CA VAL A 21 -16.97 -11.70 5.92
C VAL A 21 -15.99 -10.64 5.42
N LEU A 22 -15.21 -10.03 6.32
CA LEU A 22 -14.20 -9.03 5.99
C LEU A 22 -13.15 -9.60 5.03
N ARG A 23 -12.64 -10.82 5.30
CA ARG A 23 -11.71 -11.55 4.43
C ARG A 23 -12.24 -11.68 3.01
N THR A 24 -13.52 -12.05 2.88
CA THR A 24 -14.17 -12.26 1.59
C THR A 24 -14.34 -10.93 0.85
N ARG A 25 -14.94 -9.93 1.50
CA ARG A 25 -15.11 -8.58 0.93
C ARG A 25 -13.77 -7.95 0.53
N PHE A 26 -12.73 -8.18 1.32
CA PHE A 26 -11.39 -7.68 1.03
C PHE A 26 -10.77 -8.34 -0.20
N ALA A 27 -10.86 -9.67 -0.30
CA ALA A 27 -10.36 -10.39 -1.47
C ALA A 27 -11.09 -10.00 -2.77
N GLU A 28 -12.40 -9.74 -2.70
CA GLU A 28 -13.20 -9.25 -3.83
C GLU A 28 -12.84 -7.81 -4.20
N THR A 29 -12.72 -6.94 -3.20
CA THR A 29 -12.37 -5.52 -3.41
C THR A 29 -10.99 -5.40 -4.03
N ILE A 30 -9.96 -6.06 -3.48
CA ILE A 30 -8.62 -6.05 -4.09
C ILE A 30 -8.67 -6.47 -5.55
N ARG A 31 -9.40 -7.54 -5.87
CA ARG A 31 -9.47 -8.05 -7.25
C ARG A 31 -10.11 -7.03 -8.18
N LYS A 32 -11.13 -6.33 -7.69
CA LYS A 32 -11.81 -5.27 -8.43
C LYS A 32 -10.89 -4.06 -8.63
N GLU A 33 -10.25 -3.57 -7.57
CA GLU A 33 -9.39 -2.38 -7.67
C GLU A 33 -8.12 -2.66 -8.48
N CYS A 34 -7.55 -3.87 -8.43
CA CYS A 34 -6.50 -4.28 -9.36
C CYS A 34 -6.95 -4.36 -10.83
N GLY A 35 -8.26 -4.30 -11.11
CA GLY A 35 -8.81 -4.19 -12.46
C GLY A 35 -9.01 -2.74 -12.91
N ASP A 36 -8.88 -1.76 -12.01
CA ASP A 36 -8.90 -0.34 -12.36
C ASP A 36 -7.60 0.03 -13.07
N VAL A 37 -7.71 0.78 -14.16
CA VAL A 37 -6.57 1.12 -15.01
C VAL A 37 -5.56 2.02 -14.29
N ASN A 38 -6.00 2.95 -13.45
CA ASN A 38 -5.12 3.86 -12.75
C ASN A 38 -4.38 3.14 -11.62
N VAL A 39 -5.09 2.30 -10.85
CA VAL A 39 -4.45 1.45 -9.83
C VAL A 39 -3.43 0.51 -10.48
N SER A 40 -3.79 -0.13 -11.60
CA SER A 40 -2.88 -1.03 -12.32
C SER A 40 -1.63 -0.32 -12.83
N LEU A 41 -1.78 0.90 -13.36
CA LEU A 41 -0.65 1.70 -13.86
C LEU A 41 0.27 2.16 -12.72
N LEU A 42 -0.28 2.57 -11.57
CA LEU A 42 0.53 2.94 -10.40
C LEU A 42 1.29 1.74 -9.84
N LEU A 43 0.64 0.57 -9.73
CA LEU A 43 1.30 -0.67 -9.31
C LEU A 43 2.40 -1.09 -10.30
N ALA A 44 2.15 -0.99 -11.60
CA ALA A 44 3.15 -1.30 -12.62
C ALA A 44 4.33 -0.32 -12.58
N ALA A 45 4.08 0.97 -12.35
CA ALA A 45 5.12 1.98 -12.19
C ALA A 45 6.00 1.70 -10.97
N ALA A 46 5.40 1.36 -9.83
CA ALA A 46 6.13 0.95 -8.63
C ALA A 46 6.95 -0.33 -8.87
N LEU A 47 6.41 -1.32 -9.60
CA LEU A 47 7.10 -2.57 -9.91
C LEU A 47 8.33 -2.35 -10.82
N HIS A 48 8.24 -1.38 -11.71
CA HIS A 48 9.31 -1.02 -12.63
C HIS A 48 10.25 0.06 -12.10
N ALA A 49 10.05 0.54 -10.88
CA ALA A 49 10.98 1.45 -10.23
C ALA A 49 12.34 0.74 -10.04
N ASP A 50 13.37 1.32 -10.64
CA ASP A 50 14.72 0.74 -10.67
C ASP A 50 15.47 1.05 -9.36
N GLU A 51 15.16 0.28 -8.30
CA GLU A 51 15.76 0.42 -6.98
C GLU A 51 17.29 0.38 -7.01
N GLU A 52 17.86 -0.55 -7.79
CA GLU A 52 19.31 -0.67 -7.96
C GLU A 52 19.89 0.54 -8.69
N GLY A 53 19.24 0.98 -9.77
CA GLY A 53 19.63 2.18 -10.49
C GLY A 53 19.66 3.39 -9.57
N ILE A 54 18.62 3.58 -8.74
CA ILE A 54 18.56 4.69 -7.80
C ILE A 54 19.74 4.64 -6.82
N ARG A 55 19.99 3.47 -6.22
CA ARG A 55 21.11 3.26 -5.28
C ARG A 55 22.49 3.46 -5.91
N THR A 56 22.61 3.21 -7.21
CA THR A 56 23.86 3.37 -7.99
C THR A 56 23.99 4.75 -8.64
N GLY A 57 23.08 5.69 -8.35
CA GLY A 57 23.21 7.10 -8.75
C GLY A 57 22.37 7.51 -9.96
N ARG A 58 21.51 6.64 -10.49
CA ARG A 58 20.52 7.00 -11.53
C ARG A 58 19.50 8.02 -11.03
N GLY A 59 19.25 8.06 -9.72
CA GLY A 59 18.44 9.08 -9.03
C GLY A 59 19.21 10.35 -8.68
N GLY A 60 20.44 10.51 -9.16
CA GLY A 60 21.37 11.57 -8.76
C GLY A 60 22.20 11.22 -7.52
N GLU A 61 23.18 12.07 -7.20
CA GLU A 61 24.11 11.84 -6.07
C GLU A 61 23.39 11.71 -4.72
N LEU A 62 22.31 12.47 -4.52
CA LEU A 62 21.49 12.42 -3.30
C LEU A 62 20.79 11.07 -3.15
N GLY A 63 20.19 10.53 -4.22
CA GLY A 63 19.50 9.22 -4.16
C GLY A 63 20.45 8.04 -3.93
N ALA A 64 21.74 8.18 -4.25
CA ALA A 64 22.76 7.19 -3.95
C ALA A 64 23.32 7.29 -2.52
N GLN A 65 23.35 8.49 -1.94
CA GLN A 65 23.96 8.76 -0.64
C GLN A 65 22.96 8.71 0.52
N ASP A 66 21.70 9.08 0.26
CA ASP A 66 20.64 9.12 1.25
C ASP A 66 19.33 8.60 0.66
N ALA A 67 19.03 7.33 0.92
CA ALA A 67 17.80 6.69 0.48
C ALA A 67 16.55 7.38 1.03
N ALA A 68 16.63 8.06 2.18
CA ALA A 68 15.51 8.79 2.76
C ALA A 68 15.11 10.04 1.95
N CYS A 69 15.93 10.46 0.98
CA CYS A 69 15.58 11.52 0.04
C CYS A 69 14.63 11.04 -1.07
N VAL A 70 14.49 9.73 -1.27
CA VAL A 70 13.56 9.15 -2.23
C VAL A 70 12.22 8.94 -1.52
N VAL A 71 11.25 9.80 -1.85
CA VAL A 71 9.87 9.72 -1.32
C VAL A 71 8.88 9.20 -2.34
N ALA A 72 9.38 8.73 -3.50
CA ALA A 72 8.56 8.35 -4.64
C ALA A 72 7.78 7.04 -4.38
N ASP A 73 8.37 6.12 -3.63
CA ASP A 73 7.74 4.96 -3.01
C ASP A 73 6.52 5.34 -2.16
N GLU A 74 6.70 6.27 -1.21
CA GLU A 74 5.62 6.73 -0.34
C GLU A 74 4.49 7.40 -1.14
N LEU A 75 4.86 8.17 -2.18
CA LEU A 75 3.89 8.80 -3.08
C LEU A 75 3.04 7.77 -3.84
N PHE A 76 3.63 6.66 -4.31
CA PHE A 76 2.83 5.58 -4.91
C PHE A 76 1.83 5.00 -3.91
N GLY A 77 2.26 4.74 -2.68
CA GLY A 77 1.38 4.22 -1.62
C GLY A 77 0.24 5.18 -1.27
N LEU A 78 0.55 6.47 -1.09
CA LEU A 78 -0.44 7.51 -0.80
C LEU A 78 -1.44 7.70 -1.94
N ASP A 79 -0.97 7.79 -3.18
CA ASP A 79 -1.84 8.01 -4.34
C ASP A 79 -2.79 6.83 -4.56
N ILE A 80 -2.30 5.59 -4.43
CA ILE A 80 -3.14 4.39 -4.53
C ILE A 80 -4.18 4.37 -3.40
N ALA A 81 -3.76 4.63 -2.16
CA ALA A 81 -4.67 4.63 -1.01
C ALA A 81 -5.77 5.68 -1.17
N GLU A 82 -5.38 6.93 -1.48
CA GLU A 82 -6.30 8.04 -1.68
C GLU A 82 -7.24 7.78 -2.86
N TYR A 83 -6.73 7.28 -3.98
CA TYR A 83 -7.55 7.02 -5.17
C TYR A 83 -8.68 6.01 -4.86
N ILE A 84 -8.38 4.96 -4.09
CA ILE A 84 -9.36 3.90 -3.78
C ILE A 84 -10.30 4.29 -2.64
N GLY A 85 -9.76 4.81 -1.53
CA GLY A 85 -10.49 5.01 -0.28
C GLY A 85 -10.65 6.47 0.17
N GLY A 86 -10.24 7.43 -0.68
CA GLY A 86 -10.29 8.86 -0.39
C GLY A 86 -9.31 9.29 0.70
N LYS A 87 -9.46 10.53 1.18
CA LYS A 87 -8.55 11.14 2.18
C LYS A 87 -8.43 10.34 3.49
N LYS A 88 -9.45 9.56 3.85
CA LYS A 88 -9.41 8.70 5.05
C LYS A 88 -8.39 7.57 4.91
N ALA A 89 -8.16 7.07 3.70
CA ALA A 89 -7.24 5.96 3.46
C ALA A 89 -5.79 6.33 3.70
N MET A 90 -5.44 7.62 3.62
CA MET A 90 -4.10 8.11 3.94
C MET A 90 -3.71 7.80 5.40
N PHE A 91 -4.65 7.89 6.35
CA PHE A 91 -4.37 7.56 7.75
C PHE A 91 -4.07 6.07 7.93
N ASN A 92 -4.82 5.21 7.24
CA ASN A 92 -4.54 3.77 7.23
C ASN A 92 -3.20 3.48 6.57
N PHE A 93 -2.88 4.14 5.46
CA PHE A 93 -1.59 3.96 4.79
C PHE A 93 -0.42 4.31 5.71
N VAL A 94 -0.42 5.49 6.34
CA VAL A 94 0.63 5.89 7.31
C VAL A 94 0.74 4.87 8.46
N TYR A 95 -0.39 4.36 8.94
CA TYR A 95 -0.40 3.32 9.97
C TYR A 95 0.18 1.97 9.47
N TYR A 96 -0.02 1.61 8.20
CA TYR A 96 0.46 0.37 7.59
C TYR A 96 1.94 0.44 7.22
N ASP A 97 2.37 1.56 6.66
CA ASP A 97 3.75 1.85 6.27
C ASP A 97 4.70 1.79 7.48
N THR A 98 4.24 2.22 8.67
CA THR A 98 5.04 2.11 9.89
C THR A 98 5.17 0.68 10.44
N ARG A 99 4.42 -0.30 9.94
CA ARG A 99 4.36 -1.67 10.49
C ARG A 99 4.85 -2.75 9.53
N LYS A 100 4.49 -2.64 8.25
CA LYS A 100 4.85 -3.55 7.16
C LYS A 100 4.82 -5.06 7.52
N PRO A 101 3.73 -5.61 8.08
CA PRO A 101 3.67 -7.04 8.42
C PRO A 101 3.44 -7.93 7.18
N GLY A 102 3.50 -9.24 7.40
CA GLY A 102 3.16 -10.24 6.38
C GLY A 102 3.96 -10.08 5.08
N ILE A 103 3.27 -9.86 3.95
CA ILE A 103 3.94 -9.71 2.64
C ILE A 103 4.72 -8.40 2.52
N LEU A 104 4.37 -7.35 3.29
CA LEU A 104 4.98 -6.02 3.11
C LEU A 104 6.48 -6.03 3.45
N LYS A 105 6.91 -6.73 4.52
CA LYS A 105 8.33 -6.92 4.86
C LYS A 105 9.14 -7.75 3.85
N GLU A 106 8.47 -8.41 2.89
CA GLU A 106 9.13 -9.29 1.91
C GLU A 106 9.33 -8.59 0.55
N LEU A 107 8.67 -7.45 0.34
CA LEU A 107 8.71 -6.70 -0.91
C LEU A 107 9.85 -5.67 -0.90
N GLY A 108 10.25 -5.23 -2.11
CA GLY A 108 11.13 -4.08 -2.27
C GLY A 108 10.45 -2.77 -1.91
N VAL A 109 11.25 -1.72 -1.68
CA VAL A 109 10.86 -0.43 -1.09
C VAL A 109 9.76 0.31 -1.89
N PHE A 110 9.68 0.12 -3.21
CA PHE A 110 8.57 0.71 -3.96
C PHE A 110 7.29 -0.13 -3.88
N MET A 111 7.45 -1.44 -3.78
CA MET A 111 6.35 -2.38 -3.89
C MET A 111 5.68 -2.63 -2.55
N ASP A 112 6.40 -2.58 -1.43
CA ASP A 112 5.79 -2.62 -0.10
C ASP A 112 4.88 -1.41 0.11
N ASP A 113 5.29 -0.21 -0.29
CA ASP A 113 4.46 1.01 -0.17
C ASP A 113 3.27 0.97 -1.12
N ALA A 114 3.47 0.59 -2.38
CA ALA A 114 2.37 0.49 -3.34
C ALA A 114 1.33 -0.56 -2.90
N ILE A 115 1.77 -1.72 -2.40
CA ILE A 115 0.88 -2.76 -1.87
C ILE A 115 0.26 -2.33 -0.53
N GLY A 116 1.00 -1.62 0.30
CA GLY A 116 0.51 -1.00 1.54
C GLY A 116 -0.63 -0.02 1.25
N GLY A 117 -0.45 0.83 0.23
CA GLY A 117 -1.44 1.77 -0.27
C GLY A 117 -2.69 1.07 -0.82
N LEU A 118 -2.51 0.02 -1.60
CA LEU A 118 -3.62 -0.81 -2.10
C LEU A 118 -4.42 -1.45 -0.95
N ILE A 119 -3.74 -2.00 0.06
CA ILE A 119 -4.38 -2.59 1.24
C ILE A 119 -5.14 -1.49 2.02
N ALA A 120 -4.52 -0.33 2.26
CA ALA A 120 -5.11 0.81 2.95
C ALA A 120 -6.38 1.31 2.24
N GLY A 121 -6.28 1.58 0.94
CA GLY A 121 -7.41 2.02 0.13
C GLY A 121 -8.56 1.03 0.15
N CYS A 122 -8.28 -0.26 -0.07
CA CYS A 122 -9.30 -1.30 -0.06
C CYS A 122 -9.97 -1.48 1.31
N MET A 123 -9.19 -1.49 2.39
CA MET A 123 -9.73 -1.58 3.75
C MET A 123 -10.63 -0.40 4.08
N THR A 124 -10.18 0.83 3.76
CA THR A 124 -11.00 2.04 3.97
C THR A 124 -12.29 1.99 3.16
N LYS A 125 -12.26 1.53 1.91
CA LYS A 125 -13.43 1.41 1.04
C LYS A 125 -14.46 0.39 1.53
N ILE A 126 -14.03 -0.63 2.27
CA ILE A 126 -14.91 -1.68 2.80
C ILE A 126 -15.58 -1.26 4.11
N LEU A 127 -14.84 -0.53 4.94
CA LEU A 127 -15.19 -0.18 6.32
C LEU A 127 -15.81 1.22 6.46
N GLY A 128 -15.62 2.12 5.49
CA GLY A 128 -16.12 3.50 5.46
C GLY A 128 -17.19 3.75 4.41
#